data_AF-A0A833TE61-F1
#
_entry.id   AF-A0A833TE61-F1
#
_cell.length_a   1.000
_cell.length_b   1.000
_cell.length_c   1.000
_cell.angle_alpha   90.00
_cell.angle_beta   90.00
_cell.angle_gamma   90.00
#
_symmetry.space_group_name_H-M   'P 1'
#
loop_
_entity.id
_entity.type
_entity.pdbx_description
1 polymer ?
#
loop_
_entity_poly.entity_id
_entity_poly.type
_entity_poly.pdbx_seq_one_letter_code
_entity_poly.pdbx_strand_id
1 'polypeptide(L)'
;MSSFRLLQSLLFILLLIELPGHATATYNIGVGKSDITGPAAQVVMMGFASSDESSAGILNCLYARAFLIQDAITRKRVMFVHCDLHSVMQLVHQEVLAQLATKYKGLYTEQNVILHATHTHAGPGGTARYFLYDVSSFGYVSENFDKIVSGIVSAIDAAHNSIQSGTIRWNKGEVSKGVKNRSPEAYLANPSSERAQYSSDVDSTMRALHFFSSSGKLRGVLAFYPVHPTSLSVQNLLISGDNKGYAEFLLEDELDDVIVGIGITNAGDVSPNLIDIGDGTFSGEGKTTIESAEIMGKRQYDTLSSLIKGTSELVHGSIVANLSYVDFSNVALTGVTPNIADPYANRTCPAVIGQNFAAGTEDGRVLSMFTEGNLKANALFRTLGGVVKEAPQWVKDCQNVNKVPPVATSVADSSVPLDVGPTPLQINRNSLITLQTGVVMDSAPLLRSFSDVRTQPSSSYSVGSVASAVFAGAHPKNALTLVSSFCDVQKLGSNGAYTTVMTDAHWDLRYRWERYLIAESKNTSGTFAKVDALVWQARIASCTAGIRKTCLVHWRRMKVRLAPSS
;
A
#
# COMPACT_ATOMS: atom_id res chain seq x y z
N MET A 1 78.31 -36.27 -32.35
CA MET A 1 77.14 -36.60 -33.19
C MET A 1 76.17 -37.42 -32.35
N SER A 2 74.91 -36.98 -32.27
CA SER A 2 73.81 -37.46 -31.40
C SER A 2 73.93 -37.01 -29.92
N SER A 3 73.47 -35.83 -29.47
CA SER A 3 72.08 -35.34 -29.34
C SER A 3 71.26 -36.20 -28.35
N PHE A 4 70.71 -35.79 -27.20
CA PHE A 4 70.53 -34.51 -26.51
C PHE A 4 70.11 -34.79 -25.03
N ARG A 5 70.77 -34.12 -24.08
CA ARG A 5 70.35 -33.53 -22.78
C ARG A 5 69.31 -34.19 -21.83
N LEU A 6 69.85 -34.46 -20.63
CA LEU A 6 69.35 -34.27 -19.26
C LEU A 6 67.85 -33.99 -19.03
N LEU A 7 67.22 -34.90 -18.29
CA LEU A 7 66.02 -34.68 -17.48
C LEU A 7 66.38 -33.87 -16.22
N GLN A 8 65.89 -32.63 -16.12
CA GLN A 8 65.74 -31.92 -14.85
C GLN A 8 64.41 -31.14 -14.85
N SER A 9 63.57 -31.53 -13.89
CA SER A 9 62.65 -30.70 -13.10
C SER A 9 62.03 -29.46 -13.73
N LEU A 10 60.71 -29.49 -13.97
CA LEU A 10 59.88 -28.29 -13.86
C LEU A 10 58.48 -28.64 -13.33
N LEU A 11 58.28 -28.15 -12.12
CA LEU A 11 57.07 -28.12 -11.31
C LEU A 11 55.98 -27.31 -12.07
N PHE A 12 54.94 -27.96 -12.58
CA PHE A 12 53.75 -27.26 -13.05
C PHE A 12 52.80 -27.09 -11.86
N ILE A 13 52.94 -25.97 -11.16
CA ILE A 13 51.87 -25.44 -10.29
C ILE A 13 50.74 -25.01 -11.22
N LEU A 14 49.69 -25.82 -11.34
CA LEU A 14 48.42 -25.36 -11.87
C LEU A 14 47.80 -24.42 -10.84
N LEU A 15 48.00 -23.13 -11.04
CA LEU A 15 47.22 -22.09 -10.39
C LEU A 15 45.78 -22.20 -10.94
N LEU A 16 44.92 -22.94 -10.25
CA LEU A 16 43.47 -22.83 -10.40
C LEU A 16 43.08 -21.42 -9.94
N ILE A 17 43.11 -20.48 -10.88
CA ILE A 17 42.35 -19.25 -10.75
C ILE A 17 40.89 -19.70 -10.78
N GLU A 18 40.27 -19.83 -9.62
CA GLU A 18 38.81 -19.81 -9.53
C GLU A 18 38.34 -18.46 -10.07
N LEU A 19 38.02 -18.42 -11.37
CA LEU A 19 37.17 -17.38 -11.90
C LEU A 19 35.88 -17.43 -11.09
N PRO A 20 35.37 -16.29 -10.59
CA PRO A 20 34.11 -16.28 -9.85
C PRO A 20 33.05 -16.93 -10.74
N GLY A 21 32.50 -18.04 -10.26
CA GLY A 21 31.51 -18.81 -10.98
C GLY A 21 30.39 -17.88 -11.44
N HIS A 22 30.25 -17.72 -12.75
CA HIS A 22 29.05 -17.12 -13.31
C HIS A 22 27.90 -18.01 -12.87
N ALA A 23 27.11 -17.54 -11.92
CA ALA A 23 25.91 -18.25 -11.48
C ALA A 23 25.07 -18.53 -12.73
N THR A 24 24.93 -19.81 -13.08
CA THR A 24 24.05 -20.22 -14.18
C THR A 24 22.66 -19.69 -13.89
N ALA A 25 22.13 -18.82 -14.76
CA ALA A 25 20.81 -18.23 -14.58
C ALA A 25 19.76 -19.34 -14.35
N THR A 26 19.02 -19.25 -13.24
CA THR A 26 18.09 -20.30 -12.79
C THR A 26 16.63 -19.95 -13.01
N TYR A 27 16.31 -18.66 -13.17
CA TYR A 27 14.94 -18.18 -13.34
C TYR A 27 14.83 -17.19 -14.50
N ASN A 28 13.62 -17.07 -15.03
CA ASN A 28 13.21 -15.96 -15.88
C ASN A 28 12.41 -14.98 -15.02
N ILE A 29 12.89 -13.74 -14.94
CA ILE A 29 12.41 -12.73 -14.01
C ILE A 29 11.87 -11.53 -14.79
N GLY A 30 10.65 -11.14 -14.48
CA GLY A 30 10.03 -9.90 -14.95
C GLY A 30 9.74 -8.97 -13.78
N VAL A 31 9.90 -7.66 -13.98
CA VAL A 31 9.52 -6.62 -13.01
C VAL A 31 8.70 -5.53 -13.69
N GLY A 32 7.70 -4.99 -13.01
CA GLY A 32 6.82 -3.96 -13.55
C GLY A 32 6.25 -3.07 -12.46
N LYS A 33 6.02 -1.80 -12.78
CA LYS A 33 5.45 -0.81 -11.85
C LYS A 33 4.39 0.00 -12.58
N SER A 34 3.27 0.27 -11.91
CA SER A 34 2.23 1.14 -12.46
C SER A 34 1.50 1.88 -11.35
N ASP A 35 0.99 3.06 -11.68
CA ASP A 35 0.27 3.94 -10.77
C ASP A 35 -1.17 3.46 -10.51
N ILE A 36 -1.51 3.31 -9.23
CA ILE A 36 -2.84 2.93 -8.71
C ILE A 36 -3.47 4.05 -7.86
N THR A 37 -2.95 5.27 -7.93
CA THR A 37 -3.44 6.43 -7.17
C THR A 37 -4.88 6.77 -7.56
N GLY A 38 -5.81 6.57 -6.62
CA GLY A 38 -7.23 6.89 -6.79
C GLY A 38 -7.55 8.38 -6.70
N PRO A 39 -8.84 8.73 -6.54
CA PRO A 39 -9.28 10.11 -6.45
C PRO A 39 -8.64 10.90 -5.29
N ALA A 40 -7.93 11.98 -5.62
CA ALA A 40 -7.22 12.82 -4.65
C ALA A 40 -8.10 13.82 -3.87
N ALA A 41 -9.42 13.77 -4.01
CA ALA A 41 -10.32 14.72 -3.37
C ALA A 41 -11.67 14.08 -3.03
N GLN A 42 -12.19 14.37 -1.84
CA GLN A 42 -13.54 14.00 -1.39
C GLN A 42 -13.86 12.51 -1.58
N VAL A 43 -12.96 11.62 -1.20
CA VAL A 43 -13.22 10.19 -0.99
C VAL A 43 -12.66 9.83 0.36
N VAL A 44 -13.46 9.18 1.21
CA VAL A 44 -12.99 8.74 2.54
C VAL A 44 -11.86 7.74 2.37
N MET A 45 -10.80 7.91 3.15
CA MET A 45 -9.62 7.07 3.14
C MET A 45 -9.90 5.76 3.90
N MET A 46 -9.22 4.68 3.49
CA MET A 46 -9.47 3.33 3.98
C MET A 46 -8.50 3.00 5.11
N GLY A 47 -9.04 2.71 6.30
CA GLY A 47 -8.25 2.22 7.43
C GLY A 47 -8.82 2.64 8.78
N PHE A 48 -8.86 3.95 9.06
CA PHE A 48 -9.31 4.46 10.37
C PHE A 48 -10.85 4.50 10.53
N ALA A 49 -11.60 4.24 9.46
CA ALA A 49 -13.07 4.25 9.45
C ALA A 49 -13.69 5.58 9.96
N SER A 50 -13.02 6.70 9.69
CA SER A 50 -13.49 8.05 10.03
C SER A 50 -14.10 8.73 8.81
N SER A 51 -15.33 9.26 8.94
CA SER A 51 -15.98 10.03 7.87
C SER A 51 -15.29 11.37 7.60
N ASP A 52 -14.49 11.86 8.53
CA ASP A 52 -13.78 13.14 8.42
C ASP A 52 -12.45 13.01 7.65
N GLU A 53 -12.02 11.77 7.36
CA GLU A 53 -10.77 11.46 6.66
C GLU A 53 -10.97 11.40 5.14
N SER A 54 -11.59 12.44 4.58
CA SER A 54 -11.73 12.55 3.13
C SER A 54 -10.45 13.07 2.49
N SER A 55 -9.93 12.35 1.49
CA SER A 55 -8.76 12.76 0.69
C SER A 55 -8.91 14.22 0.24
N ALA A 56 -7.84 14.99 0.32
CA ALA A 56 -7.76 16.40 -0.03
C ALA A 56 -6.42 16.74 -0.70
N GLY A 57 -5.75 15.75 -1.29
CA GLY A 57 -4.48 15.92 -1.98
C GLY A 57 -3.66 14.65 -2.08
N ILE A 58 -2.40 14.81 -2.46
CA ILE A 58 -1.39 13.75 -2.62
C ILE A 58 -0.11 14.21 -1.92
N LEU A 59 0.42 13.34 -1.06
CA LEU A 59 1.77 13.45 -0.50
C LEU A 59 2.77 12.67 -1.38
N ASN A 60 2.39 11.46 -1.78
CA ASN A 60 3.07 10.70 -2.83
C ASN A 60 2.09 9.72 -3.48
N CYS A 61 2.29 9.41 -4.75
CA CYS A 61 1.49 8.44 -5.48
C CYS A 61 1.59 7.01 -4.89
N LEU A 62 0.55 6.22 -5.15
CA LEU A 62 0.43 4.81 -4.81
C LEU A 62 0.75 3.96 -6.05
N TYR A 63 1.49 2.87 -5.88
CA TYR A 63 1.92 2.00 -6.97
C TYR A 63 1.54 0.53 -6.75
N ALA A 64 1.29 -0.17 -7.86
CA ALA A 64 1.38 -1.62 -7.96
C ALA A 64 2.76 -1.98 -8.53
N ARG A 65 3.46 -2.88 -7.85
CA ARG A 65 4.81 -3.37 -8.19
C ARG A 65 4.75 -4.89 -8.37
N ALA A 66 4.92 -5.34 -9.60
CA ALA A 66 4.79 -6.73 -10.01
C ALA A 66 6.16 -7.39 -10.19
N PHE A 67 6.29 -8.60 -9.65
CA PHE A 67 7.46 -9.46 -9.70
C PHE A 67 7.04 -10.81 -10.28
N LEU A 68 7.46 -11.08 -11.52
CA LEU A 68 7.24 -12.34 -12.19
C LEU A 68 8.44 -13.25 -11.98
N ILE A 69 8.20 -14.45 -11.48
CA ILE A 69 9.20 -15.49 -11.28
C ILE A 69 8.78 -16.69 -12.12
N GLN A 70 9.60 -17.09 -13.08
CA GLN A 70 9.38 -18.26 -13.90
C GLN A 70 10.57 -19.22 -13.81
N ASP A 71 10.26 -20.49 -13.56
CA ASP A 71 11.21 -21.59 -13.62
C ASP A 71 11.73 -21.72 -15.05
N ALA A 72 13.05 -21.69 -15.22
CA ALA A 72 13.68 -21.71 -16.54
C ALA A 72 13.41 -23.02 -17.29
N ILE A 73 13.21 -24.14 -16.57
CA ILE A 73 13.04 -25.48 -17.13
C ILE A 73 11.56 -25.82 -17.26
N THR A 74 10.81 -25.78 -16.16
CA THR A 74 9.41 -26.22 -16.15
C THR A 74 8.45 -25.18 -16.75
N ARG A 75 8.91 -23.94 -16.92
CA ARG A 75 8.12 -22.77 -17.38
C ARG A 75 6.95 -22.41 -16.47
N LYS A 76 6.78 -23.10 -15.32
CA LYS A 76 5.87 -22.70 -14.23
C LYS A 76 6.25 -21.32 -13.75
N ARG A 77 5.24 -20.52 -13.41
CA ARG A 77 5.41 -19.12 -13.06
C ARG A 77 4.53 -18.73 -11.89
N VAL A 78 4.98 -17.73 -11.12
CA VAL A 78 4.21 -17.01 -10.11
C VAL A 78 4.37 -15.52 -10.37
N MET A 79 3.26 -14.79 -10.33
CA MET A 79 3.21 -13.34 -10.35
C MET A 79 2.90 -12.84 -8.94
N PHE A 80 3.80 -12.08 -8.33
CA PHE A 80 3.55 -11.40 -7.06
C PHE A 80 3.38 -9.91 -7.32
N VAL A 81 2.26 -9.33 -6.92
CA VAL A 81 2.00 -7.89 -7.06
C VAL A 81 1.86 -7.27 -5.68
N HIS A 82 2.76 -6.35 -5.37
CA HIS A 82 2.78 -5.55 -4.17
C HIS A 82 2.11 -4.20 -4.44
N CYS A 83 1.07 -3.85 -3.69
CA CYS A 83 0.25 -2.66 -3.92
C CYS A 83 0.27 -1.72 -2.72
N ASP A 84 0.48 -0.44 -2.97
CA ASP A 84 0.29 0.64 -1.99
C ASP A 84 -1.21 0.86 -1.69
N LEU A 85 -1.80 -0.05 -0.91
CA LEU A 85 -3.22 -0.08 -0.55
C LEU A 85 -3.38 -0.51 0.92
N HIS A 86 -4.54 -0.22 1.51
CA HIS A 86 -4.95 -0.82 2.79
C HIS A 86 -5.09 -2.34 2.66
N SER A 87 -5.77 -2.83 1.63
CA SER A 87 -5.93 -4.26 1.35
C SER A 87 -6.25 -4.46 -0.13
N VAL A 88 -5.93 -5.63 -0.67
CA VAL A 88 -6.51 -6.04 -1.95
C VAL A 88 -7.83 -6.76 -1.67
N MET A 89 -8.93 -6.06 -1.94
CA MET A 89 -10.28 -6.57 -1.70
C MET A 89 -10.63 -7.71 -2.67
N GLN A 90 -11.53 -8.61 -2.27
CA GLN A 90 -11.96 -9.74 -3.11
C GLN A 90 -12.49 -9.29 -4.48
N LEU A 91 -13.25 -8.19 -4.53
CA LEU A 91 -13.76 -7.62 -5.77
C LEU A 91 -12.62 -7.20 -6.73
N VAL A 92 -11.56 -6.57 -6.20
CA VAL A 92 -10.38 -6.19 -6.99
C VAL A 92 -9.66 -7.42 -7.51
N HIS A 93 -9.46 -8.42 -6.66
CA HIS A 93 -8.81 -9.68 -7.04
C HIS A 93 -9.56 -10.40 -8.17
N GLN A 94 -10.89 -10.56 -8.05
CA GLN A 94 -11.71 -11.21 -9.07
C GLN A 94 -11.65 -10.48 -10.41
N GLU A 95 -11.77 -9.15 -10.41
CA GLU A 95 -11.75 -8.37 -11.64
C GLU A 95 -10.37 -8.40 -12.32
N VAL A 96 -9.28 -8.29 -11.55
CA VAL A 96 -7.92 -8.42 -12.09
C VAL A 96 -7.75 -9.78 -12.76
N LEU A 97 -8.14 -10.87 -12.09
CA LEU A 97 -8.06 -12.22 -12.68
C LEU A 97 -8.92 -12.37 -13.93
N ALA A 98 -10.13 -11.82 -13.95
CA ALA A 98 -10.99 -11.86 -15.14
C ALA A 98 -10.34 -11.15 -16.35
N GLN A 99 -9.74 -9.98 -16.13
CA GLN A 99 -9.02 -9.25 -17.18
C GLN A 99 -7.77 -9.99 -17.64
N LEU A 100 -7.00 -10.59 -16.72
CA LEU A 100 -5.81 -11.37 -17.05
C LEU A 100 -6.13 -12.67 -17.79
N ALA A 101 -7.22 -13.36 -17.41
CA ALA A 101 -7.69 -14.56 -18.08
C ALA A 101 -8.00 -14.27 -19.55
N THR A 102 -8.62 -13.11 -19.82
CA THR A 102 -8.91 -12.63 -21.18
C THR A 102 -7.63 -12.23 -21.93
N LYS A 103 -6.80 -11.37 -21.32
CA LYS A 103 -5.61 -10.80 -21.97
C LYS A 103 -4.52 -11.85 -22.25
N TYR A 104 -4.31 -12.79 -21.34
CA TYR A 104 -3.24 -13.80 -21.44
C TYR A 104 -3.76 -15.22 -21.59
N LYS A 105 -5.01 -15.41 -22.04
CA LYS A 105 -5.59 -16.72 -22.38
C LYS A 105 -5.44 -17.76 -21.26
N GLY A 106 -5.72 -17.36 -20.02
CA GLY A 106 -5.64 -18.22 -18.83
C GLY A 106 -4.23 -18.52 -18.30
N LEU A 107 -3.19 -17.84 -18.80
CA LEU A 107 -1.82 -18.01 -18.29
C LEU A 107 -1.64 -17.59 -16.83
N TYR A 108 -2.43 -16.59 -16.43
CA TYR A 108 -2.50 -16.07 -15.08
C TYR A 108 -3.86 -16.41 -14.50
N THR A 109 -3.85 -17.08 -13.36
CA THR A 109 -4.99 -17.66 -12.66
C THR A 109 -4.86 -17.33 -11.17
N GLU A 110 -5.92 -17.55 -10.43
CA GLU A 110 -5.94 -17.48 -8.97
C GLU A 110 -4.83 -18.34 -8.31
N GLN A 111 -4.39 -19.42 -8.96
CA GLN A 111 -3.36 -20.30 -8.41
C GLN A 111 -1.96 -19.67 -8.43
N ASN A 112 -1.68 -18.78 -9.39
CA ASN A 112 -0.33 -18.28 -9.64
C ASN A 112 -0.19 -16.77 -9.68
N VAL A 113 -1.24 -16.03 -9.30
CA VAL A 113 -1.20 -14.57 -9.10
C VAL A 113 -1.49 -14.27 -7.64
N ILE A 114 -0.52 -13.63 -6.97
CA ILE A 114 -0.63 -13.15 -5.60
C ILE A 114 -0.76 -11.64 -5.66
N LEU A 115 -1.84 -11.10 -5.09
CA LEU A 115 -2.02 -9.66 -4.89
C LEU A 115 -1.88 -9.35 -3.40
N HIS A 116 -0.92 -8.50 -3.07
CA HIS A 116 -0.50 -8.17 -1.72
C HIS A 116 -0.58 -6.66 -1.51
N ALA A 117 -0.97 -6.20 -0.31
CA ALA A 117 -1.08 -4.78 0.01
C ALA A 117 -0.06 -4.35 1.08
N THR A 118 0.47 -3.13 1.02
CA THR A 118 1.31 -2.55 2.10
C THR A 118 0.58 -2.41 3.42
N HIS A 119 -0.74 -2.29 3.36
CA HIS A 119 -1.63 -1.88 4.44
C HIS A 119 -1.60 -0.37 4.75
N THR A 120 -1.27 0.50 3.79
CA THR A 120 -1.35 1.95 4.04
C THR A 120 -2.78 2.38 4.37
N HIS A 121 -2.93 3.15 5.45
CA HIS A 121 -4.21 3.78 5.81
C HIS A 121 -4.46 5.08 5.01
N ALA A 122 -3.46 5.54 4.25
CA ALA A 122 -3.51 6.81 3.54
C ALA A 122 -3.93 6.67 2.06
N GLY A 123 -4.85 5.76 1.74
CA GLY A 123 -5.40 5.58 0.38
C GLY A 123 -6.93 5.68 0.35
N PRO A 124 -7.55 6.10 -0.77
CA PRO A 124 -9.02 6.18 -0.89
C PRO A 124 -9.69 4.79 -0.78
N GLY A 125 -10.87 4.73 -0.16
CA GLY A 125 -11.66 3.50 0.05
C GLY A 125 -12.70 3.20 -1.04
N GLY A 126 -13.74 2.42 -0.66
CA GLY A 126 -14.90 2.11 -1.50
C GLY A 126 -14.67 1.04 -2.58
N THR A 127 -13.84 0.03 -2.29
CA THR A 127 -13.48 -1.03 -3.27
C THR A 127 -13.81 -2.45 -2.79
N ALA A 128 -14.53 -2.60 -1.66
CA ALA A 128 -14.59 -3.86 -0.95
C ALA A 128 -15.80 -4.74 -1.27
N ARG A 129 -16.94 -4.15 -1.62
CA ARG A 129 -18.29 -4.75 -1.72
C ARG A 129 -18.92 -5.16 -0.39
N TYR A 130 -18.13 -5.60 0.56
CA TYR A 130 -18.65 -6.00 1.86
C TYR A 130 -19.05 -4.75 2.65
N PHE A 131 -20.32 -4.70 3.07
CA PHE A 131 -20.91 -3.56 3.76
C PHE A 131 -20.03 -3.02 4.88
N LEU A 132 -19.43 -3.91 5.68
CA LEU A 132 -18.53 -3.56 6.77
C LEU A 132 -17.40 -2.60 6.36
N TYR A 133 -16.80 -2.83 5.20
CA TYR A 133 -15.66 -2.05 4.72
C TYR A 133 -16.08 -0.82 3.93
N ASP A 134 -17.19 -0.89 3.18
CA ASP A 134 -17.63 0.22 2.32
C ASP A 134 -18.50 1.25 3.06
N VAL A 135 -19.07 0.93 4.23
CA VAL A 135 -19.98 1.83 4.96
C VAL A 135 -19.33 3.16 5.32
N SER A 136 -18.06 3.15 5.76
CA SER A 136 -17.30 4.37 6.06
C SER A 136 -16.99 5.18 4.80
N SER A 137 -16.92 4.52 3.65
CA SER A 137 -16.69 5.15 2.34
C SER A 137 -17.97 5.59 1.63
N PHE A 138 -19.13 5.49 2.31
CA PHE A 138 -20.44 5.75 1.73
C PHE A 138 -20.74 4.85 0.51
N GLY A 139 -20.18 3.65 0.46
CA GLY A 139 -20.41 2.65 -0.59
C GLY A 139 -19.26 2.51 -1.59
N TYR A 140 -19.60 1.99 -2.77
CA TYR A 140 -18.63 1.68 -3.83
C TYR A 140 -18.19 2.94 -4.60
N VAL A 141 -16.90 3.07 -4.88
CA VAL A 141 -16.29 4.19 -5.63
C VAL A 141 -15.64 3.63 -6.90
N SER A 142 -16.40 3.64 -8.00
CA SER A 142 -15.99 3.07 -9.28
C SER A 142 -14.66 3.60 -9.80
N GLU A 143 -14.42 4.90 -9.69
CA GLU A 143 -13.23 5.56 -10.21
C GLU A 143 -11.97 5.09 -9.48
N ASN A 144 -12.08 4.82 -8.18
CA ASN A 144 -10.98 4.27 -7.39
C ASN A 144 -10.74 2.81 -7.75
N PHE A 145 -11.82 2.02 -7.81
CA PHE A 145 -11.77 0.62 -8.19
C PHE A 145 -11.13 0.40 -9.56
N ASP A 146 -11.63 1.11 -10.59
CA ASP A 146 -11.15 0.97 -11.97
C ASP A 146 -9.68 1.38 -12.09
N LYS A 147 -9.25 2.42 -11.37
CA LYS A 147 -7.86 2.88 -11.33
C LYS A 147 -6.94 1.85 -10.68
N ILE A 148 -7.36 1.24 -9.57
CA ILE A 148 -6.60 0.18 -8.90
C ILE A 148 -6.47 -1.05 -9.80
N VAL A 149 -7.58 -1.55 -10.36
CA VAL A 149 -7.59 -2.72 -11.23
C VAL A 149 -6.71 -2.49 -12.47
N SER A 150 -6.91 -1.38 -13.17
CA SER A 150 -6.15 -1.08 -14.39
C SER A 150 -4.67 -0.87 -14.13
N GLY A 151 -4.29 -0.24 -13.01
CA GLY A 151 -2.89 -0.11 -12.59
C GLY A 151 -2.26 -1.46 -12.24
N ILE A 152 -2.95 -2.34 -11.49
CA ILE A 152 -2.47 -3.70 -11.21
C ILE A 152 -2.25 -4.48 -12.51
N VAL A 153 -3.22 -4.49 -13.43
CA VAL A 153 -3.09 -5.17 -14.73
C VAL A 153 -1.95 -4.59 -15.56
N SER A 154 -1.72 -3.27 -15.50
CA SER A 154 -0.62 -2.61 -16.20
C SER A 154 0.75 -2.94 -15.60
N ALA A 155 0.87 -3.05 -14.28
CA ALA A 155 2.09 -3.49 -13.62
C ALA A 155 2.43 -4.95 -13.99
N ILE A 156 1.41 -5.82 -14.02
CA ILE A 156 1.55 -7.22 -14.47
C ILE A 156 2.00 -7.29 -15.93
N ASP A 157 1.45 -6.44 -16.79
CA ASP A 157 1.85 -6.38 -18.21
C ASP A 157 3.29 -5.90 -18.37
N ALA A 158 3.70 -4.86 -17.63
CA ALA A 158 5.10 -4.42 -17.60
C ALA A 158 6.04 -5.54 -17.13
N ALA A 159 5.67 -6.29 -16.09
CA ALA A 159 6.46 -7.43 -15.62
C ALA A 159 6.50 -8.58 -16.64
N HIS A 160 5.36 -8.90 -17.27
CA HIS A 160 5.29 -9.93 -18.31
C HIS A 160 6.20 -9.62 -19.51
N ASN A 161 6.25 -8.35 -19.92
CA ASN A 161 7.02 -7.92 -21.09
C ASN A 161 8.50 -7.63 -20.77
N SER A 162 8.90 -7.63 -19.51
CA SER A 162 10.29 -7.36 -19.09
C SER A 162 11.04 -8.63 -18.65
N ILE A 163 10.52 -9.81 -19.00
CA ILE A 163 11.12 -11.10 -18.64
C ILE A 163 12.53 -11.22 -19.23
N GLN A 164 13.48 -11.55 -18.37
CA GLN A 164 14.82 -11.97 -18.77
C GLN A 164 15.40 -12.99 -17.79
N SER A 165 16.39 -13.76 -18.23
CA SER A 165 17.05 -14.74 -17.38
C SER A 165 17.86 -14.06 -16.26
N GLY A 166 17.93 -14.71 -15.10
CA GLY A 166 18.53 -14.13 -13.92
C GLY A 166 18.59 -15.06 -12.71
N THR A 167 18.93 -14.49 -11.56
CA THR A 167 19.05 -15.19 -10.28
C THR A 167 18.29 -14.44 -9.19
N ILE A 168 17.80 -15.19 -8.21
CA ILE A 168 17.12 -14.63 -7.04
C ILE A 168 18.00 -14.88 -5.83
N ARG A 169 18.21 -13.85 -5.01
CA ARG A 169 18.98 -13.96 -3.77
C ARG A 169 18.13 -13.57 -2.58
N TRP A 170 18.48 -14.06 -1.40
CA TRP A 170 17.74 -13.83 -0.17
C TRP A 170 18.66 -13.44 0.97
N ASN A 171 18.23 -12.51 1.82
CA ASN A 171 18.81 -12.28 3.14
C ASN A 171 17.78 -11.64 4.10
N LYS A 172 18.22 -11.39 5.34
CA LYS A 172 17.42 -10.76 6.39
C LYS A 172 18.28 -9.89 7.29
N GLY A 173 17.66 -8.93 7.97
CA GLY A 173 18.31 -8.04 8.92
C GLY A 173 17.32 -7.39 9.88
N GLU A 174 17.81 -6.87 11.00
CA GLU A 174 16.96 -6.27 12.03
C GLU A 174 16.74 -4.78 11.80
N VAL A 175 15.49 -4.32 11.86
CA VAL A 175 15.17 -2.89 11.81
C VAL A 175 15.24 -2.31 13.23
N SER A 176 16.29 -1.54 13.48
CA SER A 176 16.52 -0.83 14.72
C SER A 176 15.39 0.17 15.04
N LYS A 177 14.89 0.15 16.29
CA LYS A 177 13.80 1.03 16.77
C LYS A 177 12.61 1.02 15.81
N GLY A 178 12.25 -0.15 15.29
CA GLY A 178 11.34 -0.21 14.16
C GLY A 178 9.86 -0.43 14.51
N VAL A 179 9.54 -0.89 15.71
CA VAL A 179 8.21 -1.42 16.06
C VAL A 179 7.90 -1.33 17.56
N LYS A 180 6.61 -1.28 17.90
CA LYS A 180 6.07 -1.42 19.27
C LYS A 180 4.81 -2.30 19.25
N ASN A 181 4.65 -3.20 20.22
CA ASN A 181 3.41 -3.95 20.38
C ASN A 181 2.30 -3.03 20.94
N ARG A 182 1.14 -3.00 20.28
CA ARG A 182 -0.04 -2.19 20.66
C ARG A 182 -1.12 -3.02 21.39
N SER A 183 -0.87 -4.28 21.68
CA SER A 183 -1.75 -5.16 22.45
C SER A 183 -0.96 -6.12 23.36
N PRO A 184 -0.06 -5.61 24.22
CA PRO A 184 0.87 -6.44 24.99
C PRO A 184 0.16 -7.41 25.94
N GLU A 185 -0.98 -7.05 26.52
CA GLU A 185 -1.76 -7.96 27.38
C GLU A 185 -2.30 -9.15 26.60
N ALA A 186 -2.70 -8.95 25.34
CA ALA A 186 -3.14 -10.04 24.46
C ALA A 186 -1.98 -10.96 24.11
N TYR A 187 -0.79 -10.41 23.85
CA TYR A 187 0.42 -11.22 23.66
C TYR A 187 0.77 -12.04 24.91
N LEU A 188 0.67 -11.45 26.12
CA LEU A 188 0.97 -12.12 27.37
C LEU A 188 0.01 -13.29 27.70
N ALA A 189 -1.17 -13.31 27.08
CA ALA A 189 -2.11 -14.42 27.18
C ALA A 189 -1.67 -15.69 26.42
N ASN A 190 -0.67 -15.58 25.53
CA ASN A 190 -0.07 -16.76 24.88
C ASN A 190 0.67 -17.64 25.92
N PRO A 191 0.68 -18.98 25.74
CA PRO A 191 1.38 -19.90 26.62
C PRO A 191 2.83 -19.48 26.90
N SER A 192 3.25 -19.56 28.16
CA SER A 192 4.60 -19.12 28.56
C SER A 192 5.71 -19.89 27.84
N SER A 193 5.50 -21.18 27.53
CA SER A 193 6.43 -22.02 26.77
C SER A 193 6.54 -21.60 25.30
N GLU A 194 5.51 -21.00 24.72
CA GLU A 194 5.55 -20.44 23.37
C GLU A 194 6.32 -19.11 23.38
N ARG A 195 5.96 -18.19 24.29
CA ARG A 195 6.62 -16.88 24.39
C ARG A 195 8.12 -16.99 24.64
N ALA A 196 8.57 -18.01 25.37
CA ALA A 196 9.99 -18.26 25.64
C ALA A 196 10.82 -18.60 24.37
N GLN A 197 10.17 -18.89 23.23
CA GLN A 197 10.84 -19.14 21.95
C GLN A 197 11.20 -17.84 21.20
N TYR A 198 10.69 -16.70 21.65
CA TYR A 198 10.89 -15.40 21.03
C TYR A 198 11.58 -14.45 22.01
N SER A 199 12.46 -13.58 21.49
CA SER A 199 13.16 -12.60 22.31
C SER A 199 12.33 -11.35 22.65
N SER A 200 11.19 -11.16 21.97
CA SER A 200 10.32 -10.00 22.07
C SER A 200 8.89 -10.35 21.68
N ASP A 201 7.95 -9.45 21.97
CA ASP A 201 6.54 -9.49 21.58
C ASP A 201 6.28 -8.87 20.20
N VAL A 202 7.34 -8.52 19.47
CA VAL A 202 7.31 -8.04 18.08
C VAL A 202 8.38 -8.76 17.25
N ASP A 203 8.12 -8.90 15.95
CA ASP A 203 9.11 -9.34 14.97
C ASP A 203 9.80 -8.10 14.36
N SER A 204 11.09 -7.90 14.60
CA SER A 204 11.86 -6.77 14.04
C SER A 204 12.64 -7.13 12.78
N THR A 205 12.48 -8.35 12.27
CA THR A 205 13.29 -8.86 11.17
C THR A 205 12.70 -8.46 9.82
N MET A 206 13.44 -7.65 9.06
CA MET A 206 13.22 -7.45 7.64
C MET A 206 13.80 -8.60 6.82
N ARG A 207 13.08 -8.97 5.77
CA ARG A 207 13.27 -10.18 4.98
C ARG A 207 13.22 -9.83 3.50
N ALA A 208 14.28 -10.03 2.72
CA ALA A 208 14.39 -9.46 1.37
C ALA A 208 14.81 -10.47 0.28
N LEU A 209 14.05 -10.49 -0.82
CA LEU A 209 14.39 -11.15 -2.07
C LEU A 209 14.95 -10.12 -3.05
N HIS A 210 16.12 -10.42 -3.63
CA HIS A 210 16.80 -9.59 -4.61
C HIS A 210 16.79 -10.28 -5.98
N PHE A 211 16.36 -9.55 -7.00
CA PHE A 211 16.19 -10.07 -8.35
C PHE A 211 17.28 -9.50 -9.26
N PHE A 212 18.20 -10.35 -9.71
CA PHE A 212 19.31 -9.96 -10.58
C PHE A 212 19.12 -10.49 -11.99
N SER A 213 19.50 -9.73 -13.02
CA SER A 213 19.64 -10.23 -14.38
C SER A 213 20.84 -11.18 -14.50
N SER A 214 20.93 -11.92 -15.61
CA SER A 214 22.11 -12.73 -15.94
C SER A 214 23.40 -11.92 -16.13
N SER A 215 23.29 -10.60 -16.35
CA SER A 215 24.44 -9.67 -16.38
C SER A 215 24.85 -9.16 -15.01
N GLY A 216 24.17 -9.58 -13.93
CA GLY A 216 24.41 -9.12 -12.57
C GLY A 216 23.78 -7.77 -12.22
N LYS A 217 22.92 -7.18 -13.08
CA LYS A 217 22.20 -5.94 -12.76
C LYS A 217 21.05 -6.26 -11.78
N LEU A 218 20.98 -5.55 -10.65
CA LEU A 218 19.81 -5.58 -9.78
C LEU A 218 18.60 -5.00 -10.52
N ARG A 219 17.46 -5.68 -10.48
CA ARG A 219 16.24 -5.28 -11.20
C ARG A 219 15.05 -5.02 -10.29
N GLY A 220 15.02 -5.73 -9.18
CA GLY A 220 13.96 -5.57 -8.22
C GLY A 220 14.35 -6.08 -6.86
N VAL A 221 13.65 -5.58 -5.86
CA VAL A 221 13.75 -6.00 -4.46
C VAL A 221 12.34 -6.15 -3.92
N LEU A 222 12.03 -7.33 -3.38
CA LEU A 222 10.78 -7.58 -2.66
C LEU A 222 11.14 -7.92 -1.22
N ALA A 223 10.90 -6.97 -0.32
CA ALA A 223 11.12 -7.12 1.10
C ALA A 223 9.81 -7.29 1.88
N PHE A 224 9.91 -7.75 3.11
CA PHE A 224 8.81 -7.95 4.04
C PHE A 224 9.23 -7.51 5.43
N TYR A 225 8.38 -6.68 6.07
CA TYR A 225 8.63 -6.16 7.41
C TYR A 225 7.31 -5.89 8.17
N PRO A 226 7.09 -6.48 9.36
CA PRO A 226 5.83 -6.40 10.10
C PRO A 226 5.71 -5.09 10.87
N VAL A 227 5.24 -4.04 10.20
CA VAL A 227 4.84 -2.80 10.86
C VAL A 227 3.62 -2.23 10.14
N HIS A 228 2.64 -1.75 10.90
CA HIS A 228 1.52 -1.00 10.31
C HIS A 228 2.03 0.29 9.63
N PRO A 229 1.53 0.64 8.44
CA PRO A 229 1.76 1.94 7.81
C PRO A 229 0.70 2.94 8.31
N THR A 230 0.82 3.25 9.60
CA THR A 230 -0.03 4.18 10.38
C THR A 230 0.81 5.28 11.02
N SER A 231 1.92 5.68 10.39
CA SER A 231 2.69 6.85 10.82
C SER A 231 1.94 8.15 10.51
N LEU A 232 1.18 8.16 9.40
CA LEU A 232 0.16 9.16 9.11
C LEU A 232 -1.12 8.79 9.88
N SER A 233 -1.52 9.69 10.77
CA SER A 233 -2.74 9.53 11.57
C SER A 233 -4.00 9.91 10.80
N VAL A 234 -5.17 9.72 11.42
CA VAL A 234 -6.49 10.14 10.91
C VAL A 234 -6.62 11.63 10.55
N GLN A 235 -5.69 12.48 11.00
CA GLN A 235 -5.65 13.90 10.61
C GLN A 235 -5.01 14.14 9.24
N ASN A 236 -4.33 13.14 8.68
CA ASN A 236 -3.77 13.22 7.34
C ASN A 236 -4.89 13.10 6.30
N LEU A 237 -4.93 14.05 5.37
CA LEU A 237 -5.88 14.05 4.24
C LEU A 237 -5.16 13.94 2.90
N LEU A 238 -3.86 13.60 2.88
CA LEU A 238 -3.08 13.47 1.65
C LEU A 238 -2.86 11.99 1.33
N ILE A 239 -3.11 11.59 0.09
CA ILE A 239 -2.84 10.21 -0.34
C ILE A 239 -1.35 9.89 -0.20
N SER A 240 -1.02 8.73 0.37
CA SER A 240 0.36 8.32 0.61
C SER A 240 0.52 6.80 0.79
N GLY A 241 1.70 6.30 0.42
CA GLY A 241 2.16 4.95 0.80
C GLY A 241 2.67 4.84 2.25
N ASP A 242 2.58 5.92 3.04
CA ASP A 242 3.02 6.01 4.43
C ASP A 242 4.52 5.65 4.60
N ASN A 243 4.93 5.10 5.74
CA ASN A 243 6.32 4.79 6.04
C ASN A 243 6.94 3.76 5.05
N LYS A 244 6.16 2.80 4.56
CA LYS A 244 6.61 1.82 3.56
C LYS A 244 6.81 2.49 2.21
N GLY A 245 5.84 3.27 1.74
CA GLY A 245 5.93 4.01 0.49
C GLY A 245 7.07 5.02 0.48
N TYR A 246 7.39 5.65 1.62
CA TYR A 246 8.56 6.50 1.74
C TYR A 246 9.87 5.72 1.57
N ALA A 247 10.01 4.59 2.25
CA ALA A 247 11.19 3.75 2.16
C ALA A 247 11.42 3.22 0.74
N GLU A 248 10.35 2.80 0.06
CA GLU A 248 10.37 2.39 -1.34
C GLU A 248 10.77 3.54 -2.26
N PHE A 249 10.17 4.73 -2.08
CA PHE A 249 10.51 5.92 -2.84
C PHE A 249 12.01 6.25 -2.74
N LEU A 250 12.59 6.24 -1.53
CA LEU A 250 14.01 6.53 -1.34
C LEU A 250 14.91 5.53 -2.08
N LEU A 251 14.58 4.24 -2.07
CA LEU A 251 15.37 3.22 -2.77
C LEU A 251 15.19 3.29 -4.28
N GLU A 252 13.98 3.52 -4.78
CA GLU A 252 13.70 3.64 -6.21
C GLU A 252 14.29 4.93 -6.81
N ASP A 253 14.47 5.98 -6.00
CA ASP A 253 15.17 7.22 -6.38
C ASP A 253 16.70 7.06 -6.38
N GLU A 254 17.26 6.28 -5.44
CA GLU A 254 18.71 5.98 -5.37
C GLU A 254 19.16 4.98 -6.45
N LEU A 255 18.34 3.98 -6.75
CA LEU A 255 18.72 2.82 -7.57
C LEU A 255 18.29 2.98 -9.02
N ASP A 256 19.23 2.78 -9.94
CA ASP A 256 18.98 2.87 -11.40
C ASP A 256 18.07 1.74 -11.91
N ASP A 257 16.82 2.08 -12.23
CA ASP A 257 15.86 1.19 -12.88
C ASP A 257 15.64 -0.11 -12.08
N VAL A 258 15.43 0.06 -10.77
CA VAL A 258 15.08 -1.00 -9.81
C VAL A 258 13.68 -0.76 -9.25
N ILE A 259 12.86 -1.80 -9.22
CA ILE A 259 11.53 -1.75 -8.58
C ILE A 259 11.62 -2.32 -7.16
N VAL A 260 11.15 -1.56 -6.17
CA VAL A 260 11.28 -1.94 -4.76
C VAL A 260 9.92 -1.99 -4.09
N GLY A 261 9.55 -3.16 -3.56
CA GLY A 261 8.35 -3.34 -2.75
C GLY A 261 8.70 -3.80 -1.33
N ILE A 262 8.04 -3.25 -0.31
CA ILE A 262 8.21 -3.58 1.10
C ILE A 262 6.86 -4.02 1.66
N GLY A 263 6.60 -5.33 1.63
CA GLY A 263 5.41 -5.96 2.15
C GLY A 263 5.24 -5.84 3.66
N ILE A 264 3.98 -5.93 4.11
CA ILE A 264 3.62 -6.19 5.50
C ILE A 264 3.57 -7.70 5.73
N THR A 265 3.74 -8.13 6.99
CA THR A 265 3.56 -9.53 7.38
C THR A 265 2.63 -9.62 8.58
N ASN A 266 3.06 -10.24 9.67
CA ASN A 266 2.39 -10.40 10.96
C ASN A 266 2.44 -9.10 11.78
N ALA A 267 1.74 -8.06 11.30
CA ALA A 267 1.77 -6.74 11.94
C ALA A 267 0.50 -6.43 12.76
N GLY A 268 -0.43 -7.37 12.96
CA GLY A 268 -1.77 -7.11 13.52
C GLY A 268 -1.80 -6.26 14.81
N ASP A 269 -0.82 -6.47 15.68
CA ASP A 269 -0.59 -5.80 16.95
C ASP A 269 0.72 -4.98 16.96
N VAL A 270 1.23 -4.59 15.79
CA VAL A 270 2.52 -3.92 15.65
C VAL A 270 2.37 -2.51 15.06
N SER A 271 2.67 -1.51 15.89
CA SER A 271 2.59 -0.09 15.58
C SER A 271 3.94 0.50 15.17
N PRO A 272 3.98 1.48 14.23
CA PRO A 272 5.16 2.30 13.97
C PRO A 272 5.35 3.43 14.99
N ASN A 273 4.36 3.70 15.83
CA ASN A 273 4.30 4.82 16.75
C ASN A 273 4.86 4.38 18.11
N LEU A 274 6.07 4.84 18.43
CA LEU A 274 6.83 4.32 19.58
C LEU A 274 6.57 5.08 20.88
N ILE A 275 6.02 6.29 20.82
CA ILE A 275 5.83 7.17 21.97
C ILE A 275 4.42 7.00 22.51
N ASP A 276 4.32 6.54 23.76
CA ASP A 276 3.06 6.60 24.52
C ASP A 276 2.83 8.02 25.03
N ILE A 277 1.67 8.62 24.72
CA ILE A 277 1.36 9.99 25.13
C ILE A 277 0.49 10.07 26.39
N GLY A 278 0.21 8.94 27.03
CA GLY A 278 -0.45 8.86 28.34
C GLY A 278 -1.97 8.95 28.33
N ASP A 279 -2.60 8.96 27.15
CA ASP A 279 -4.05 8.98 26.97
C ASP A 279 -4.61 7.69 26.33
N GLY A 280 -3.77 6.65 26.23
CA GLY A 280 -4.10 5.39 25.56
C GLY A 280 -3.95 5.44 24.03
N THR A 281 -3.18 6.41 23.51
CA THR A 281 -2.74 6.48 22.11
C THR A 281 -1.22 6.57 21.98
N PHE A 282 -0.72 6.20 20.81
CA PHE A 282 0.70 6.31 20.45
C PHE A 282 0.92 7.42 19.43
N SER A 283 2.10 8.02 19.49
CA SER A 283 2.61 8.97 18.49
C SER A 283 3.97 8.54 17.95
N GLY A 284 4.27 9.00 16.74
CA GLY A 284 5.60 8.84 16.16
C GLY A 284 6.61 9.82 16.77
N GLU A 285 7.89 9.60 16.45
CA GLU A 285 9.01 10.41 16.99
C GLU A 285 9.21 11.75 16.27
N GLY A 286 8.51 12.00 15.16
CA GLY A 286 8.59 13.24 14.41
C GLY A 286 7.77 14.36 15.05
N LYS A 287 8.06 15.62 14.71
CA LYS A 287 7.24 16.77 15.14
C LYS A 287 5.89 16.81 14.41
N THR A 288 5.84 16.16 13.26
CA THR A 288 4.62 15.94 12.48
C THR A 288 4.47 14.46 12.15
N THR A 289 3.29 14.04 11.74
CA THR A 289 3.03 12.68 11.27
C THR A 289 3.81 12.35 10.00
N ILE A 290 4.03 13.33 9.11
CA ILE A 290 4.87 13.16 7.93
C ILE A 290 6.33 12.93 8.34
N GLU A 291 6.88 13.74 9.27
CA GLU A 291 8.23 13.50 9.81
C GLU A 291 8.33 12.13 10.50
N SER A 292 7.25 11.67 11.15
CA SER A 292 7.21 10.33 11.76
C SER A 292 7.24 9.21 10.71
N ALA A 293 6.50 9.38 9.61
CA ALA A 293 6.55 8.47 8.47
C ALA A 293 7.94 8.45 7.82
N GLU A 294 8.59 9.61 7.72
CA GLU A 294 9.96 9.76 7.23
C GLU A 294 10.96 9.03 8.12
N ILE A 295 10.89 9.21 9.44
CA ILE A 295 11.77 8.53 10.40
C ILE A 295 11.61 7.01 10.31
N MET A 296 10.37 6.51 10.32
CA MET A 296 10.10 5.07 10.26
C MET A 296 10.47 4.47 8.90
N GLY A 297 10.14 5.17 7.81
CA GLY A 297 10.52 4.75 6.47
C GLY A 297 12.04 4.77 6.26
N LYS A 298 12.75 5.74 6.85
CA LYS A 298 14.22 5.81 6.79
C LYS A 298 14.87 4.60 7.47
N ARG A 299 14.31 4.09 8.57
CA ARG A 299 14.80 2.87 9.24
C ARG A 299 14.63 1.62 8.36
N GLN A 300 13.49 1.51 7.68
CA GLN A 300 13.24 0.44 6.70
C GLN A 300 14.20 0.56 5.51
N TYR A 301 14.36 1.77 4.96
CA TYR A 301 15.34 2.08 3.90
C TYR A 301 16.76 1.71 4.31
N ASP A 302 17.23 2.11 5.49
CA ASP A 302 18.62 1.88 5.93
C ASP A 302 18.92 0.38 6.04
N THR A 303 17.96 -0.36 6.59
CA THR A 303 18.06 -1.81 6.72
C THR A 303 18.09 -2.45 5.34
N LEU A 304 17.15 -2.11 4.44
CA LEU A 304 17.07 -2.71 3.11
C LEU A 304 18.26 -2.32 2.22
N SER A 305 18.73 -1.08 2.30
CA SER A 305 19.93 -0.60 1.61
C SER A 305 21.17 -1.39 2.04
N SER A 306 21.30 -1.66 3.34
CA SER A 306 22.34 -2.54 3.90
C SER A 306 22.21 -3.98 3.37
N LEU A 307 20.99 -4.54 3.34
CA LEU A 307 20.73 -5.87 2.82
C LEU A 307 21.07 -5.98 1.32
N ILE A 308 20.72 -4.99 0.50
CA ILE A 308 21.04 -4.95 -0.93
C ILE A 308 22.56 -4.97 -1.16
N LYS A 309 23.32 -4.27 -0.31
CA LYS A 309 24.80 -4.17 -0.38
C LYS A 309 25.50 -5.34 0.31
N GLY A 310 24.78 -6.13 1.10
CA GLY A 310 25.32 -7.17 1.96
C GLY A 310 25.35 -8.57 1.33
N THR A 311 25.88 -9.52 2.10
CA THR A 311 25.88 -10.94 1.74
C THR A 311 24.44 -11.45 1.64
N SER A 312 24.18 -12.25 0.61
CA SER A 312 22.89 -12.91 0.38
C SER A 312 23.10 -14.33 -0.10
N GLU A 313 22.11 -15.18 0.12
CA GLU A 313 22.09 -16.58 -0.29
C GLU A 313 21.42 -16.72 -1.66
N LEU A 314 21.94 -17.61 -2.52
CA LEU A 314 21.32 -17.90 -3.81
C LEU A 314 20.10 -18.79 -3.59
N VAL A 315 18.95 -18.40 -4.13
CA VAL A 315 17.72 -19.21 -4.10
C VAL A 315 17.78 -20.24 -5.23
N HIS A 316 17.49 -21.49 -4.87
CA HIS A 316 17.46 -22.64 -5.78
C HIS A 316 16.13 -23.39 -5.66
N GLY A 317 15.79 -24.17 -6.69
CA GLY A 317 14.63 -25.06 -6.70
C GLY A 317 13.53 -24.63 -7.67
N SER A 318 12.56 -25.53 -7.87
CA SER A 318 11.42 -25.31 -8.77
C SER A 318 10.33 -24.45 -8.14
N ILE A 319 9.51 -23.85 -9.01
CA ILE A 319 8.36 -23.05 -8.60
C ILE A 319 7.10 -23.93 -8.53
N VAL A 320 6.39 -23.84 -7.42
CA VAL A 320 5.08 -24.44 -7.20
C VAL A 320 4.15 -23.36 -6.65
N ALA A 321 2.90 -23.38 -7.08
CA ALA A 321 1.88 -22.45 -6.62
C ALA A 321 0.61 -23.26 -6.31
N ASN A 322 0.08 -23.09 -5.09
CA ASN A 322 -1.09 -23.82 -4.61
C ASN A 322 -2.08 -22.79 -4.06
N LEU A 323 -3.36 -23.06 -4.29
CA LEU A 323 -4.46 -22.23 -3.81
C LEU A 323 -5.55 -23.13 -3.23
N SER A 324 -6.18 -22.66 -2.17
CA SER A 324 -7.48 -23.16 -1.75
C SER A 324 -8.37 -21.98 -1.40
N TYR A 325 -9.62 -22.01 -1.89
CA TYR A 325 -10.68 -21.24 -1.27
C TYR A 325 -11.23 -22.04 -0.09
N VAL A 326 -11.49 -21.36 1.02
CA VAL A 326 -11.94 -22.00 2.26
C VAL A 326 -13.15 -21.22 2.78
N ASP A 327 -14.24 -21.94 3.02
CA ASP A 327 -15.38 -21.39 3.76
C ASP A 327 -15.05 -21.37 5.25
N PHE A 328 -14.69 -20.17 5.75
CA PHE A 328 -14.35 -19.95 7.15
C PHE A 328 -15.55 -19.93 8.11
N SER A 329 -16.79 -20.06 7.63
CA SER A 329 -17.97 -20.07 8.51
C SER A 329 -18.12 -21.38 9.32
N ASN A 330 -17.46 -22.45 8.89
CA ASN A 330 -17.58 -23.78 9.49
C ASN A 330 -16.37 -24.71 9.20
N VAL A 331 -15.14 -24.23 9.37
CA VAL A 331 -13.95 -25.08 9.26
C VAL A 331 -13.85 -25.95 10.51
N ALA A 332 -13.82 -27.26 10.34
CA ALA A 332 -13.57 -28.20 11.43
C ALA A 332 -12.08 -28.22 11.80
N LEU A 333 -11.78 -28.16 13.10
CA LEU A 333 -10.43 -28.20 13.67
C LEU A 333 -10.12 -29.62 14.16
N THR A 334 -8.99 -30.17 13.72
CA THR A 334 -8.50 -31.47 14.18
C THR A 334 -7.77 -31.36 15.52
N GLY A 335 -7.96 -32.33 16.41
CA GLY A 335 -7.23 -32.38 17.69
C GLY A 335 -7.83 -31.50 18.81
N VAL A 336 -8.97 -30.84 18.56
CA VAL A 336 -9.71 -30.08 19.57
C VAL A 336 -11.03 -30.78 19.85
N THR A 337 -11.33 -31.03 21.13
CA THR A 337 -12.59 -31.67 21.56
C THR A 337 -13.49 -30.62 22.21
N PRO A 338 -14.74 -30.44 21.76
CA PRO A 338 -15.69 -29.56 22.41
C PRO A 338 -15.96 -29.98 23.85
N ASN A 339 -16.31 -29.02 24.70
CA ASN A 339 -16.75 -29.30 26.06
C ASN A 339 -17.97 -28.44 26.41
N ILE A 340 -18.53 -28.61 27.61
CA ILE A 340 -19.74 -27.90 28.02
C ILE A 340 -19.54 -26.37 28.05
N ALA A 341 -18.34 -25.89 28.38
CA ALA A 341 -18.02 -24.47 28.44
C ALA A 341 -17.72 -23.86 27.06
N ASP A 342 -17.26 -24.67 26.11
CA ASP A 342 -17.02 -24.28 24.73
C ASP A 342 -17.48 -25.39 23.76
N PRO A 343 -18.81 -25.46 23.48
CA PRO A 343 -19.40 -26.52 22.68
C PRO A 343 -19.06 -26.45 21.19
N TYR A 344 -18.40 -25.36 20.74
CA TYR A 344 -18.00 -25.16 19.35
C TYR A 344 -16.48 -25.04 19.18
N ALA A 345 -15.68 -25.36 20.19
CA ALA A 345 -14.21 -25.25 20.18
C ALA A 345 -13.52 -25.98 19.02
N ASN A 346 -14.16 -26.99 18.44
CA ASN A 346 -13.61 -27.78 17.32
C ASN A 346 -13.94 -27.21 15.95
N ARG A 347 -14.39 -25.97 15.84
CA ARG A 347 -14.70 -25.34 14.56
C ARG A 347 -14.56 -23.82 14.58
N THR A 348 -14.51 -23.22 13.39
CA THR A 348 -14.72 -21.78 13.23
C THR A 348 -16.21 -21.42 13.25
N CYS A 349 -16.47 -20.12 13.42
CA CYS A 349 -17.80 -19.54 13.55
C CYS A 349 -18.08 -18.53 12.42
N PRO A 350 -19.36 -18.28 12.07
CA PRO A 350 -19.72 -17.17 11.21
C PRO A 350 -19.16 -15.84 11.72
N ALA A 351 -18.76 -14.94 10.82
CA ALA A 351 -18.12 -13.69 11.18
C ALA A 351 -19.01 -12.82 12.08
N VAL A 352 -18.47 -12.41 13.22
CA VAL A 352 -19.09 -11.48 14.18
C VAL A 352 -18.01 -10.57 14.75
N ILE A 353 -18.33 -9.30 14.89
CA ILE A 353 -17.45 -8.28 15.47
C ILE A 353 -17.86 -8.02 16.92
N GLY A 354 -16.89 -7.96 17.83
CA GLY A 354 -17.13 -7.57 19.22
C GLY A 354 -17.14 -6.05 19.38
N GLN A 355 -17.76 -5.55 20.45
CA GLN A 355 -17.86 -4.10 20.70
C GLN A 355 -16.51 -3.37 20.73
N ASN A 356 -15.42 -4.05 21.13
CA ASN A 356 -14.10 -3.45 21.24
C ASN A 356 -13.54 -3.00 19.89
N PHE A 357 -14.10 -3.49 18.77
CA PHE A 357 -13.83 -2.93 17.45
C PHE A 357 -14.11 -1.42 17.39
N ALA A 358 -15.15 -0.95 18.09
CA ALA A 358 -15.51 0.46 18.14
C ALA A 358 -14.56 1.30 19.03
N ALA A 359 -13.66 0.68 19.79
CA ALA A 359 -12.65 1.40 20.57
C ALA A 359 -11.52 1.94 19.67
N GLY A 360 -11.29 1.34 18.50
CA GLY A 360 -10.08 1.55 17.72
C GLY A 360 -8.85 0.93 18.42
N THR A 361 -7.69 1.51 18.18
CA THR A 361 -6.41 1.10 18.80
C THR A 361 -5.62 2.33 19.26
N GLU A 362 -4.43 2.12 19.77
CA GLU A 362 -3.46 3.16 20.13
C GLU A 362 -3.03 3.99 18.92
N ASP A 363 -3.09 3.44 17.69
CA ASP A 363 -2.77 4.17 16.46
C ASP A 363 -3.93 5.05 15.95
N GLY A 364 -5.13 4.88 16.50
CA GLY A 364 -6.33 5.59 16.09
C GLY A 364 -7.55 5.14 16.86
N ARG A 365 -8.01 6.00 17.78
CA ARG A 365 -9.25 5.80 18.55
C ARG A 365 -10.47 6.17 17.70
N VAL A 366 -11.54 5.38 17.81
CA VAL A 366 -12.78 5.59 17.02
C VAL A 366 -13.85 6.25 17.88
N LEU A 367 -14.37 5.56 18.91
CA LEU A 367 -15.39 6.11 19.81
C LEU A 367 -14.88 6.10 21.26
N SER A 368 -14.76 7.28 21.88
CA SER A 368 -14.25 7.47 23.25
C SER A 368 -15.05 6.76 24.34
N MET A 369 -16.27 6.33 24.04
CA MET A 369 -17.14 5.57 24.95
C MET A 369 -16.85 4.06 24.98
N PHE A 370 -15.89 3.59 24.17
CA PHE A 370 -15.42 2.21 24.15
C PHE A 370 -13.95 2.14 24.56
N THR A 371 -13.57 1.07 25.24
CA THR A 371 -12.20 0.79 25.66
C THR A 371 -11.82 -0.63 25.24
N GLU A 372 -10.58 -0.81 24.80
CA GLU A 372 -10.04 -2.13 24.47
C GLU A 372 -10.07 -3.05 25.70
N GLY A 373 -10.17 -4.36 25.46
CA GLY A 373 -10.27 -5.37 26.53
C GLY A 373 -11.56 -5.34 27.36
N ASN A 374 -12.49 -4.42 27.11
CA ASN A 374 -13.74 -4.35 27.87
C ASN A 374 -14.74 -5.41 27.42
N LEU A 375 -14.96 -6.44 28.24
CA LEU A 375 -15.93 -7.51 27.97
C LEU A 375 -17.33 -7.22 28.56
N LYS A 376 -17.54 -6.06 29.21
CA LYS A 376 -18.85 -5.66 29.74
C LYS A 376 -19.64 -4.92 28.67
N ALA A 377 -20.84 -5.39 28.38
CA ALA A 377 -21.67 -4.78 27.35
C ALA A 377 -21.98 -3.30 27.61
N ASN A 378 -21.65 -2.43 26.66
CA ASN A 378 -22.05 -1.02 26.70
C ASN A 378 -23.59 -0.90 26.71
N ALA A 379 -24.13 -0.13 27.65
CA ALA A 379 -25.58 -0.01 27.85
C ALA A 379 -26.30 0.66 26.66
N LEU A 380 -25.65 1.60 25.96
CA LEU A 380 -26.22 2.26 24.78
C LEU A 380 -26.32 1.28 23.59
N PHE A 381 -25.30 0.44 23.38
CA PHE A 381 -25.31 -0.55 22.30
C PHE A 381 -26.22 -1.76 22.58
N ARG A 382 -26.47 -2.12 23.84
CA ARG A 382 -27.56 -3.06 24.17
C ARG A 382 -28.93 -2.53 23.71
N THR A 383 -29.14 -1.23 23.82
CA THR A 383 -30.40 -0.57 23.46
C THR A 383 -30.50 -0.29 21.95
N LEU A 384 -29.39 0.06 21.28
CA LEU A 384 -29.31 0.25 19.81
C LEU A 384 -29.16 -1.07 19.03
N GLY A 385 -28.79 -2.17 19.69
CA GLY A 385 -28.71 -3.51 19.10
C GLY A 385 -30.05 -4.02 18.55
N GLY A 386 -31.17 -3.35 18.83
CA GLY A 386 -32.45 -3.58 18.15
C GLY A 386 -32.50 -3.13 16.68
N VAL A 387 -31.48 -2.41 16.17
CA VAL A 387 -31.40 -1.92 14.78
C VAL A 387 -30.67 -2.91 13.85
N VAL A 388 -29.98 -3.92 14.39
CA VAL A 388 -29.30 -4.99 13.64
C VAL A 388 -29.84 -6.34 14.15
N LYS A 389 -30.42 -7.16 13.27
CA LYS A 389 -31.06 -8.45 13.59
C LYS A 389 -30.28 -9.27 14.63
N GLU A 390 -30.89 -9.69 15.73
CA GLU A 390 -30.18 -10.42 16.79
C GLU A 390 -29.51 -11.71 16.28
N ALA A 391 -28.27 -12.00 16.69
CA ALA A 391 -27.56 -13.22 16.31
C ALA A 391 -28.30 -14.45 16.86
N PRO A 392 -28.40 -15.56 16.10
CA PRO A 392 -28.87 -16.83 16.66
C PRO A 392 -28.03 -17.24 17.88
N GLN A 393 -28.66 -17.87 18.88
CA GLN A 393 -27.98 -18.23 20.13
C GLN A 393 -26.72 -19.08 19.90
N TRP A 394 -26.79 -20.05 18.99
CA TRP A 394 -25.64 -20.89 18.64
C TRP A 394 -24.44 -20.09 18.10
N VAL A 395 -24.67 -18.97 17.39
CA VAL A 395 -23.59 -18.09 16.90
C VAL A 395 -22.94 -17.35 18.08
N LYS A 396 -23.74 -16.90 19.04
CA LYS A 396 -23.24 -16.28 20.27
C LYS A 396 -22.41 -17.28 21.09
N ASP A 397 -22.92 -18.49 21.25
CA ASP A 397 -22.23 -19.58 21.95
C ASP A 397 -20.92 -19.94 21.24
N CYS A 398 -20.90 -19.95 19.90
CA CYS A 398 -19.71 -20.22 19.10
C CYS A 398 -18.64 -19.13 19.25
N GLN A 399 -19.02 -17.85 19.33
CA GLN A 399 -18.09 -16.74 19.47
C GLN A 399 -17.46 -16.62 20.88
N ASN A 400 -17.87 -17.48 21.82
CA ASN A 400 -17.43 -17.52 23.22
C ASN A 400 -17.70 -16.18 23.96
N VAL A 401 -17.39 -16.09 25.26
CA VAL A 401 -17.62 -14.93 26.13
C VAL A 401 -16.77 -13.70 25.78
N ASN A 402 -15.88 -13.81 24.78
CA ASN A 402 -14.88 -12.78 24.46
C ASN A 402 -15.39 -11.67 23.52
N LYS A 403 -16.58 -11.83 22.90
CA LYS A 403 -17.18 -10.82 21.99
C LYS A 403 -18.53 -10.32 22.50
N VAL A 404 -18.51 -9.30 23.37
CA VAL A 404 -19.70 -8.81 24.09
C VAL A 404 -19.92 -7.30 23.90
N PRO A 405 -21.13 -6.83 23.54
CA PRO A 405 -22.12 -7.56 22.74
C PRO A 405 -21.57 -7.81 21.32
N PRO A 406 -22.11 -8.82 20.62
CA PRO A 406 -21.87 -8.98 19.19
C PRO A 406 -22.50 -7.79 18.44
N VAL A 407 -21.69 -7.08 17.67
CA VAL A 407 -22.10 -6.02 16.75
C VAL A 407 -21.87 -6.55 15.31
N ALA A 408 -22.76 -6.22 14.38
CA ALA A 408 -22.73 -6.65 12.97
C ALA A 408 -23.09 -8.11 12.68
N THR A 409 -24.33 -8.48 12.98
CA THR A 409 -24.98 -9.73 12.57
C THR A 409 -25.54 -9.71 11.14
N SER A 410 -25.29 -8.66 10.35
CA SER A 410 -25.67 -8.64 8.94
C SER A 410 -25.00 -9.74 8.11
N VAL A 411 -23.92 -10.36 8.63
CA VAL A 411 -23.25 -11.54 8.07
C VAL A 411 -23.82 -12.87 8.60
N ALA A 412 -24.66 -12.83 9.64
CA ALA A 412 -25.24 -13.99 10.31
C ALA A 412 -26.73 -14.20 9.99
N ASP A 413 -27.29 -13.45 9.03
CA ASP A 413 -28.66 -13.71 8.59
C ASP A 413 -28.73 -15.07 7.87
N SER A 414 -29.19 -16.10 8.59
CA SER A 414 -29.37 -17.45 8.05
C SER A 414 -30.40 -17.54 6.92
N SER A 415 -31.17 -16.48 6.65
CA SER A 415 -32.07 -16.37 5.50
C SER A 415 -31.42 -15.77 4.25
N VAL A 416 -30.21 -15.22 4.37
CA VAL A 416 -29.37 -14.86 3.23
C VAL A 416 -28.51 -16.08 2.93
N PRO A 417 -28.72 -16.79 1.81
CA PRO A 417 -27.85 -17.88 1.43
C PRO A 417 -26.44 -17.33 1.25
N LEU A 418 -25.51 -17.78 2.09
CA LEU A 418 -24.11 -17.69 1.74
C LEU A 418 -23.96 -18.63 0.54
N ASP A 419 -23.67 -18.07 -0.64
CA ASP A 419 -23.35 -18.88 -1.81
C ASP A 419 -21.92 -19.41 -1.62
N VAL A 420 -21.78 -20.36 -0.68
CA VAL A 420 -20.53 -21.02 -0.30
C VAL A 420 -20.30 -22.21 -1.23
N GLY A 421 -19.69 -21.91 -2.37
CA GLY A 421 -19.05 -22.91 -3.21
C GLY A 421 -17.55 -23.02 -2.92
N PRO A 422 -16.83 -23.96 -3.57
CA PRO A 422 -15.35 -23.95 -3.63
C PRO A 422 -14.80 -22.74 -4.42
N THR A 423 -15.66 -21.82 -4.86
CA THR A 423 -15.34 -20.59 -5.58
C THR A 423 -15.90 -19.41 -4.78
N PRO A 424 -15.17 -18.30 -4.61
CA PRO A 424 -15.67 -17.15 -3.85
C PRO A 424 -16.91 -16.56 -4.48
N LEU A 425 -17.75 -15.92 -3.66
CA LEU A 425 -18.93 -15.16 -4.09
C LEU A 425 -18.59 -14.29 -5.30
N GLN A 426 -19.28 -14.53 -6.43
CA GLN A 426 -19.11 -13.73 -7.63
C GLN A 426 -19.88 -12.42 -7.48
N ILE A 427 -19.15 -11.30 -7.46
CA ILE A 427 -19.76 -10.02 -7.15
C ILE A 427 -20.26 -9.35 -8.44
N ASN A 428 -21.59 -9.17 -8.54
CA ASN A 428 -22.16 -8.39 -9.62
C ASN A 428 -21.90 -6.89 -9.41
N ARG A 429 -21.02 -6.32 -10.24
CA ARG A 429 -20.66 -4.89 -10.19
C ARG A 429 -21.82 -3.94 -10.48
N ASN A 430 -22.87 -4.39 -11.18
CA ASN A 430 -24.06 -3.58 -11.46
C ASN A 430 -25.00 -3.49 -10.25
N SER A 431 -24.81 -4.31 -9.21
CA SER A 431 -25.63 -4.27 -7.99
C SER A 431 -25.02 -3.38 -6.90
N LEU A 432 -23.94 -2.65 -7.20
CA LEU A 432 -23.20 -1.88 -6.19
C LEU A 432 -23.84 -0.52 -5.99
N ILE A 433 -24.00 -0.14 -4.73
CA ILE A 433 -24.62 1.12 -4.34
C ILE A 433 -23.52 2.08 -3.91
N THR A 434 -23.67 3.33 -4.32
CA THR A 434 -22.84 4.44 -3.86
C THR A 434 -23.74 5.58 -3.38
N LEU A 435 -23.44 6.07 -2.17
CA LEU A 435 -24.01 7.30 -1.62
C LEU A 435 -22.99 8.44 -1.70
N GLN A 436 -21.79 8.17 -2.22
CA GLN A 436 -20.78 9.17 -2.44
C GLN A 436 -21.17 10.08 -3.60
N THR A 437 -21.17 11.39 -3.35
CA THR A 437 -21.49 12.35 -4.40
C THR A 437 -20.35 12.46 -5.41
N GLY A 438 -20.73 12.49 -6.69
CA GLY A 438 -19.83 12.80 -7.79
C GLY A 438 -19.59 14.31 -7.92
N VAL A 439 -18.80 14.69 -8.91
CA VAL A 439 -18.60 16.11 -9.25
C VAL A 439 -19.85 16.65 -9.94
N VAL A 440 -20.54 17.59 -9.29
CA VAL A 440 -21.75 18.26 -9.82
C VAL A 440 -21.39 19.26 -10.91
N MET A 441 -20.53 20.22 -10.58
CA MET A 441 -20.04 21.29 -11.47
C MET A 441 -18.75 21.86 -10.91
N ASP A 442 -17.85 22.31 -11.80
CA ASP A 442 -16.73 23.18 -11.45
C ASP A 442 -16.88 24.53 -12.16
N SER A 443 -16.52 25.61 -11.48
CA SER A 443 -16.46 26.96 -12.05
C SER A 443 -15.05 27.54 -11.94
N ALA A 444 -14.58 28.19 -13.00
CA ALA A 444 -13.42 29.07 -12.93
C ALA A 444 -13.79 30.37 -12.18
N PRO A 445 -12.81 31.13 -11.67
CA PRO A 445 -13.11 32.43 -11.07
C PRO A 445 -13.74 33.37 -12.10
N LEU A 446 -14.56 34.32 -11.63
CA LEU A 446 -15.25 35.28 -12.50
C LEU A 446 -14.28 36.00 -13.44
N LEU A 447 -14.56 35.95 -14.76
CA LEU A 447 -13.75 36.53 -15.84
C LEU A 447 -12.30 35.99 -15.91
N ARG A 448 -12.05 34.79 -15.37
CA ARG A 448 -10.74 34.15 -15.28
C ARG A 448 -10.79 32.71 -15.82
N SER A 449 -9.62 32.09 -15.94
CA SER A 449 -9.50 30.72 -16.45
C SER A 449 -9.29 29.67 -15.34
N PHE A 450 -9.64 28.42 -15.63
CA PHE A 450 -9.09 27.29 -14.87
C PHE A 450 -7.56 27.33 -14.99
N SER A 451 -6.83 27.08 -13.90
CA SER A 451 -5.36 27.25 -13.77
C SER A 451 -4.87 28.68 -13.49
N ASP A 452 -5.75 29.67 -13.33
CA ASP A 452 -5.32 31.02 -12.93
C ASP A 452 -4.60 31.03 -11.57
N VAL A 453 -3.48 31.76 -11.49
CA VAL A 453 -2.73 31.88 -10.25
C VAL A 453 -3.50 32.76 -9.27
N ARG A 454 -3.80 32.20 -8.10
CA ARG A 454 -4.38 32.92 -6.96
C ARG A 454 -3.31 33.49 -6.04
N THR A 455 -2.26 32.70 -5.78
CA THR A 455 -1.14 33.09 -4.95
C THR A 455 0.16 32.74 -5.67
N GLN A 456 0.94 33.77 -5.98
CA GLN A 456 2.27 33.63 -6.57
C GLN A 456 3.25 33.12 -5.51
N PRO A 457 4.19 32.23 -5.87
CA PRO A 457 5.34 31.95 -5.03
C PRO A 457 6.22 33.20 -4.89
N SER A 458 7.03 33.25 -3.84
CA SER A 458 8.08 34.26 -3.68
C SER A 458 9.05 34.20 -4.86
N SER A 459 9.68 35.33 -5.17
CA SER A 459 10.70 35.41 -6.22
C SER A 459 11.92 34.56 -5.92
N SER A 460 12.22 34.35 -4.64
CA SER A 460 13.25 33.45 -4.15
C SER A 460 12.95 32.76 -2.82
N TYR A 461 13.68 31.67 -2.60
CA TYR A 461 13.61 30.81 -1.42
C TYR A 461 15.01 30.39 -1.00
N SER A 462 15.20 30.19 0.30
CA SER A 462 16.38 29.50 0.85
C SER A 462 16.21 27.99 0.75
N VAL A 463 17.29 27.25 0.55
CA VAL A 463 17.27 25.79 0.58
C VAL A 463 16.69 25.30 1.92
N GLY A 464 15.79 24.32 1.86
CA GLY A 464 15.07 23.80 3.03
C GLY A 464 13.81 24.57 3.41
N SER A 465 13.54 25.74 2.83
CA SER A 465 12.26 26.44 3.02
C SER A 465 11.16 25.85 2.12
N VAL A 466 9.89 26.06 2.48
CA VAL A 466 8.74 25.61 1.68
C VAL A 466 8.39 26.66 0.64
N ALA A 467 8.51 26.30 -0.63
CA ALA A 467 7.96 27.07 -1.74
C ALA A 467 6.53 26.60 -2.03
N SER A 468 5.60 27.54 -2.19
CA SER A 468 4.18 27.23 -2.40
C SER A 468 3.54 28.13 -3.44
N ALA A 469 2.61 27.54 -4.18
CA ALA A 469 1.87 28.15 -5.27
C ALA A 469 0.40 27.75 -5.16
N VAL A 470 -0.53 28.69 -5.38
CA VAL A 470 -1.97 28.40 -5.37
C VAL A 470 -2.59 28.77 -6.70
N PHE A 471 -3.26 27.80 -7.32
CA PHE A 471 -3.97 27.93 -8.58
C PHE A 471 -5.48 27.80 -8.35
N ALA A 472 -6.29 28.52 -9.10
CA ALA A 472 -7.67 28.16 -9.34
C ALA A 472 -7.72 26.85 -10.13
N GLY A 473 -8.67 25.98 -9.87
CA GLY A 473 -8.85 24.80 -10.72
C GLY A 473 -10.19 24.13 -10.56
N ALA A 474 -10.19 22.82 -10.81
CA ALA A 474 -11.38 21.98 -10.81
C ALA A 474 -11.16 20.77 -9.90
N HIS A 475 -12.21 19.98 -9.67
CA HIS A 475 -12.15 18.81 -8.81
C HIS A 475 -11.25 17.69 -9.41
N PRO A 476 -10.31 17.11 -8.63
CA PRO A 476 -9.38 16.05 -9.05
C PRO A 476 -10.00 14.73 -9.52
N LYS A 477 -11.29 14.51 -9.25
CA LYS A 477 -12.04 13.35 -9.75
C LYS A 477 -12.27 13.44 -11.26
N ASN A 478 -12.27 14.65 -11.81
CA ASN A 478 -12.48 14.86 -13.24
C ASN A 478 -11.34 14.23 -14.04
N ALA A 479 -11.69 13.31 -14.93
CA ALA A 479 -10.76 12.70 -15.87
C ALA A 479 -9.47 12.18 -15.22
N LEU A 480 -9.61 11.50 -14.06
CA LEU A 480 -8.49 10.94 -13.28
C LEU A 480 -7.49 10.16 -14.16
N THR A 481 -7.98 9.41 -15.15
CA THR A 481 -7.15 8.62 -16.07
C THR A 481 -6.35 9.44 -17.09
N LEU A 482 -6.68 10.72 -17.30
CA LEU A 482 -5.99 11.62 -18.23
C LEU A 482 -4.89 12.46 -17.55
N VAL A 483 -4.83 12.46 -16.21
CA VAL A 483 -3.87 13.27 -15.44
C VAL A 483 -2.78 12.36 -14.89
N SER A 484 -1.57 12.51 -15.43
CA SER A 484 -0.38 11.76 -14.95
C SER A 484 0.26 12.37 -13.71
N SER A 485 -0.01 13.65 -13.45
CA SER A 485 0.43 14.40 -12.27
C SER A 485 -0.39 15.70 -12.20
N PHE A 486 -0.82 16.08 -11.01
CA PHE A 486 -1.52 17.35 -10.75
C PHE A 486 -0.54 18.52 -10.60
N CYS A 487 0.70 18.24 -10.22
CA CYS A 487 1.73 19.24 -10.03
C CYS A 487 3.11 18.73 -10.44
N ASP A 488 3.78 19.51 -11.29
CA ASP A 488 5.17 19.31 -11.67
C ASP A 488 6.03 20.49 -11.18
N VAL A 489 7.24 20.19 -10.71
CA VAL A 489 8.33 21.15 -10.54
C VAL A 489 9.32 20.94 -11.69
N GLN A 490 9.66 22.01 -12.39
CA GLN A 490 10.54 22.01 -13.56
C GLN A 490 11.76 22.91 -13.32
N LYS A 491 12.90 22.55 -13.90
CA LYS A 491 14.10 23.40 -13.94
C LYS A 491 14.25 24.01 -15.32
N LEU A 492 14.52 25.32 -15.37
CA LEU A 492 14.85 26.02 -16.62
C LEU A 492 16.34 25.85 -16.93
N GLY A 493 16.64 25.19 -18.05
CA GLY A 493 18.00 25.02 -18.57
C GLY A 493 18.57 26.29 -19.20
N SER A 494 19.89 26.32 -19.38
CA SER A 494 20.61 27.42 -20.05
C SER A 494 20.19 27.60 -21.52
N ASN A 495 19.68 26.55 -22.15
CA ASN A 495 19.10 26.54 -23.50
C ASN A 495 17.65 27.08 -23.55
N GLY A 496 17.07 27.49 -22.41
CA GLY A 496 15.69 27.97 -22.31
C GLY A 496 14.63 26.85 -22.25
N ALA A 497 15.02 25.58 -22.27
CA ALA A 497 14.11 24.44 -22.13
C ALA A 497 13.77 24.16 -20.66
N TYR A 498 12.58 23.61 -20.40
CA TYR A 498 12.17 23.18 -19.07
C TYR A 498 12.25 21.66 -18.96
N THR A 499 12.85 21.16 -17.88
CA THR A 499 12.91 19.74 -17.56
C THR A 499 12.21 19.50 -16.24
N THR A 500 11.24 18.57 -16.19
CA THR A 500 10.61 18.17 -14.93
C THR A 500 11.64 17.51 -14.01
N VAL A 501 11.73 18.01 -12.79
CA VAL A 501 12.63 17.51 -11.73
C VAL A 501 11.87 16.87 -10.58
N MET A 502 10.59 17.22 -10.38
CA MET A 502 9.70 16.57 -9.41
C MET A 502 8.27 16.57 -9.93
N THR A 503 7.48 15.62 -9.46
CA THR A 503 6.03 15.49 -9.68
C THR A 503 5.36 15.17 -8.34
N ASP A 504 4.04 15.15 -8.28
CA ASP A 504 3.27 14.71 -7.10
C ASP A 504 3.50 13.24 -6.67
N ALA A 505 4.30 12.50 -7.43
CA ALA A 505 4.86 11.22 -7.00
C ALA A 505 6.03 11.34 -6.01
N HIS A 506 6.71 12.50 -5.99
CA HIS A 506 7.89 12.71 -5.16
C HIS A 506 7.48 13.19 -3.78
N TRP A 507 8.05 12.58 -2.74
CA TRP A 507 7.71 12.87 -1.35
C TRP A 507 7.88 14.35 -0.95
N ASP A 508 8.83 15.03 -1.58
CA ASP A 508 9.12 16.44 -1.31
C ASP A 508 8.07 17.40 -1.89
N LEU A 509 7.22 16.94 -2.80
CA LEU A 509 6.18 17.73 -3.48
C LEU A 509 4.78 17.32 -3.04
N ARG A 510 4.08 18.25 -2.40
CA ARG A 510 2.71 18.07 -1.92
C ARG A 510 1.73 18.77 -2.84
N TYR A 511 0.68 18.04 -3.22
CA TYR A 511 -0.50 18.58 -3.88
C TYR A 511 -1.66 18.59 -2.90
N ARG A 512 -2.37 19.72 -2.78
CA ARG A 512 -3.56 19.87 -1.94
C ARG A 512 -4.70 20.50 -2.73
N TRP A 513 -5.89 19.96 -2.56
CA TRP A 513 -7.13 20.48 -3.11
C TRP A 513 -8.05 20.98 -2.01
N GLU A 514 -8.69 22.12 -2.22
CA GLU A 514 -9.78 22.60 -1.36
C GLU A 514 -10.93 23.19 -2.17
N ARG A 515 -12.15 22.90 -1.72
CA ARG A 515 -13.37 23.57 -2.21
C ARG A 515 -13.26 25.07 -1.92
N TYR A 516 -13.57 25.89 -2.91
CA TYR A 516 -13.62 27.34 -2.75
C TYR A 516 -14.98 27.87 -3.22
N LEU A 517 -15.65 28.65 -2.38
CA LEU A 517 -17.04 29.08 -2.61
C LEU A 517 -17.94 27.85 -2.92
N ILE A 518 -18.84 27.96 -3.90
CA ILE A 518 -19.85 26.93 -4.21
C ILE A 518 -19.30 25.88 -5.18
N ALA A 519 -18.67 26.30 -6.29
CA ALA A 519 -18.20 25.40 -7.35
C ALA A 519 -16.76 25.68 -7.81
N GLU A 520 -16.08 26.69 -7.24
CA GLU A 520 -14.65 26.89 -7.51
C GLU A 520 -13.80 25.93 -6.66
N SER A 521 -12.51 25.86 -6.97
CA SER A 521 -11.54 25.20 -6.09
C SER A 521 -10.19 25.90 -6.12
N LYS A 522 -9.39 25.61 -5.09
CA LYS A 522 -7.97 25.95 -5.03
C LYS A 522 -7.14 24.67 -5.08
N ASN A 523 -6.07 24.76 -5.84
CA ASN A 523 -5.07 23.73 -6.03
C ASN A 523 -3.76 24.30 -5.52
N THR A 524 -3.30 23.82 -4.38
CA THR A 524 -2.09 24.27 -3.72
C THR A 524 -1.00 23.26 -3.98
N SER A 525 0.14 23.74 -4.46
CA SER A 525 1.33 22.94 -4.71
C SER A 525 2.46 23.47 -3.84
N GLY A 526 3.07 22.62 -3.03
CA GLY A 526 4.13 23.02 -2.11
C GLY A 526 5.29 22.03 -2.10
N THR A 527 6.53 22.52 -2.21
CA THR A 527 7.74 21.69 -2.18
C THR A 527 8.74 22.25 -1.20
N PHE A 528 9.54 21.38 -0.60
CA PHE A 528 10.78 21.82 0.03
C PHE A 528 11.76 22.27 -1.08
N ALA A 529 12.27 23.49 -0.97
CA ALA A 529 13.19 24.06 -1.94
C ALA A 529 14.54 23.29 -1.90
N LYS A 530 14.77 22.41 -2.88
CA LYS A 530 16.00 21.60 -3.01
C LYS A 530 16.84 21.91 -4.25
N VAL A 531 16.42 22.80 -5.17
CA VAL A 531 17.06 22.95 -6.50
C VAL A 531 17.11 24.40 -7.01
N ASP A 532 18.26 24.81 -7.57
CA ASP A 532 18.68 26.21 -7.89
C ASP A 532 17.77 27.07 -8.78
N ALA A 533 16.75 26.52 -9.42
CA ALA A 533 15.71 27.28 -10.11
C ALA A 533 14.47 26.39 -10.30
N LEU A 534 13.32 26.84 -9.78
CA LEU A 534 12.07 26.07 -9.83
C LEU A 534 11.04 26.79 -10.67
N VAL A 535 10.40 26.04 -11.55
CA VAL A 535 9.26 26.46 -12.35
C VAL A 535 8.12 25.52 -12.05
N TRP A 536 7.07 26.04 -11.47
CA TRP A 536 5.90 25.26 -11.11
C TRP A 536 4.98 25.12 -12.31
N GLN A 537 4.53 23.90 -12.61
CA GLN A 537 3.50 23.63 -13.60
C GLN A 537 2.33 22.88 -12.94
N ALA A 538 1.15 23.50 -12.92
CA ALA A 538 -0.09 22.84 -12.47
C ALA A 538 -0.85 22.29 -13.67
N ARG A 539 -1.40 21.07 -13.56
CA ARG A 539 -2.30 20.46 -14.55
C ARG A 539 -3.69 20.27 -13.94
N ILE A 540 -4.70 20.82 -14.60
CA ILE A 540 -6.07 20.82 -14.06
C ILE A 540 -7.03 20.31 -15.13
N ALA A 541 -7.72 19.21 -14.85
CA ALA A 541 -8.78 18.70 -15.71
C ALA A 541 -10.15 19.27 -15.28
N SER A 542 -10.83 19.97 -16.19
CA SER A 542 -12.21 20.44 -16.01
C SER A 542 -13.13 19.74 -17.00
N CYS A 543 -14.33 19.34 -16.59
CA CYS A 543 -15.32 18.72 -17.49
C CYS A 543 -16.61 19.54 -17.59
N THR A 544 -17.27 19.50 -18.74
CA THR A 544 -18.59 20.14 -18.93
C THR A 544 -19.67 19.45 -18.08
N ALA A 545 -20.68 20.22 -17.64
CA ALA A 545 -21.86 19.67 -16.99
C ALA A 545 -22.74 18.90 -18.00
N GLY A 546 -23.40 17.81 -17.56
CA GLY A 546 -24.36 17.03 -18.38
C GLY A 546 -23.97 15.57 -18.63
N ILE A 547 -24.83 14.84 -19.36
CA ILE A 547 -24.74 13.38 -19.59
C ILE A 547 -23.55 12.99 -20.48
N ARG A 548 -23.14 13.85 -21.43
CA ARG A 548 -21.89 13.72 -22.19
C ARG A 548 -20.87 14.72 -21.65
N LYS A 549 -19.92 14.25 -20.84
CA LYS A 549 -18.84 15.08 -20.31
C LYS A 549 -17.71 15.21 -21.34
N THR A 550 -17.40 16.43 -21.77
CA THR A 550 -16.16 16.74 -22.48
C THR A 550 -15.18 17.32 -21.46
N CYS A 551 -13.99 16.74 -21.35
CA CYS A 551 -12.97 17.18 -20.40
C CYS A 551 -11.81 17.87 -21.13
N LEU A 552 -11.32 18.97 -20.54
CA LEU A 552 -10.16 19.74 -21.01
C LEU A 552 -9.09 19.75 -19.91
N VAL A 553 -7.84 19.54 -20.29
CA VAL A 553 -6.69 19.69 -19.38
C VAL A 553 -6.05 21.05 -19.60
N HIS A 554 -6.04 21.86 -18.56
CA HIS A 554 -5.44 23.19 -18.52
C HIS A 554 -4.06 23.10 -17.86
N TRP A 555 -3.12 23.96 -18.29
CA TRP A 555 -1.81 24.06 -17.65
C TRP A 555 -1.33 25.50 -17.53
N ARG A 556 -0.63 25.80 -16.43
CA ARG A 556 0.02 27.10 -16.22
C ARG A 556 1.37 26.96 -15.56
N ARG A 557 2.35 27.75 -16.02
CA ARG A 557 3.72 27.79 -15.49
C ARG A 557 3.97 29.04 -14.65
N MET A 558 4.77 28.93 -13.59
CA MET A 558 5.27 30.04 -12.78
C MET A 558 6.76 29.91 -12.53
N LYS A 559 7.53 30.99 -12.66
CA LYS A 559 9.00 30.99 -12.48
C LYS A 559 9.40 31.44 -11.08
N VAL A 560 10.36 30.75 -10.47
CA VAL A 560 11.00 31.05 -9.18
C VAL A 560 12.51 30.84 -9.31
N ARG A 561 13.34 31.69 -8.68
CA ARG A 561 14.81 31.52 -8.61
C ARG A 561 15.21 31.15 -7.19
N LEU A 562 16.20 30.30 -6.95
CA LEU A 562 16.78 30.22 -5.60
C LEU A 562 17.74 31.40 -5.39
N ALA A 563 17.77 31.92 -4.16
CA ALA A 563 18.81 32.86 -3.75
C ALA A 563 20.08 32.05 -3.39
N PRO A 564 21.29 32.52 -3.72
CA PRO A 564 22.51 31.85 -3.30
C PRO A 564 22.55 31.74 -1.78
N SER A 565 23.02 30.61 -1.25
CA SER A 565 23.27 30.45 0.19
C SER A 565 24.30 31.50 0.63
N SER A 566 23.90 32.34 1.59
CA SER A 566 24.78 33.30 2.26
C SER A 566 25.81 32.61 3.15
#